data_AF-A0A820MXH1-F1
#
_entry.id   AF-A0A820MXH1-F1
#
_cell.length_a   1.000
_cell.length_b   1.000
_cell.length_c   1.000
_cell.angle_alpha   90.00
_cell.angle_beta   90.00
_cell.angle_gamma   90.00
#
_symmetry.space_group_name_H-M   'P 1'
#
loop_
_entity.id
_entity.type
_entity.pdbx_description
1 polymer ?
#
loop_
_entity_poly.entity_id
_entity_poly.type
_entity_poly.pdbx_seq_one_letter_code
_entity_poly.pdbx_strand_id
1 'polypeptide(L)'
;IKDLSTRYRENLQLVLKDITVNIEHGDKIGIIGRTGSGKSSLCLAFFRIIEPTTGTIIIDNVDIRSIGLHDLRSKITIIPQDAIIFAGTIRFNVDPFGNYSDAEIWTALQLVHMKERINLMKNGLSYLLAEGGQNM
;
A
#
# COMPACT_ATOMS: atom_id res chain seq x y z
N ILE A 1 6.34 -3.21 17.00
CA ILE A 1 6.07 -4.65 16.72
C ILE A 1 6.64 -5.46 17.87
N LYS A 2 5.87 -6.40 18.44
CA LYS A 2 6.30 -7.24 19.56
C LYS A 2 6.04 -8.72 19.26
N ASP A 3 7.10 -9.51 19.19
CA ASP A 3 7.15 -10.97 19.04
C ASP A 3 6.26 -11.50 17.91
N LEU A 4 6.23 -10.78 16.79
CA LEU A 4 5.34 -11.06 15.67
C LEU A 4 5.79 -12.33 14.94
N SER A 5 4.89 -13.31 14.91
CA SER A 5 5.00 -14.48 14.03
C SER A 5 3.75 -14.62 13.16
N THR A 6 3.95 -14.95 11.88
CA THR A 6 2.85 -15.06 10.90
C THR A 6 3.04 -16.27 9.98
N ARG A 7 1.94 -16.79 9.44
CA ARG A 7 1.91 -17.82 8.37
C ARG A 7 0.78 -17.53 7.40
N TYR A 8 0.93 -17.98 6.16
CA TYR A 8 -0.07 -17.80 5.12
C TYR A 8 -1.31 -18.68 5.32
N ARG A 9 -1.15 -19.86 5.93
CA ARG A 9 -2.22 -20.82 6.24
C ARG A 9 -1.84 -21.60 7.48
N GLU A 10 -2.82 -22.09 8.24
CA GLU A 10 -2.60 -22.79 9.52
C GLU A 10 -1.63 -23.97 9.39
N ASN A 11 -1.75 -24.75 8.31
CA ASN A 11 -0.92 -25.94 8.08
C ASN A 11 0.44 -25.64 7.44
N LEU A 12 0.80 -24.38 7.23
CA LEU A 12 2.10 -23.98 6.70
C LEU A 12 3.02 -23.50 7.82
N GLN A 13 4.33 -23.57 7.54
CA GLN A 13 5.34 -23.03 8.44
C GLN A 13 5.20 -21.51 8.56
N LEU A 14 5.65 -20.99 9.71
CA LEU A 14 5.77 -19.55 9.95
C LEU A 14 6.75 -18.93 8.95
N VAL A 15 6.30 -17.87 8.27
CA VAL A 15 7.12 -17.08 7.34
C VAL A 15 7.86 -15.96 8.07
N LEU A 16 7.24 -15.37 9.10
CA LEU A 16 7.87 -14.48 10.06
C LEU A 16 7.88 -15.14 11.43
N LYS A 17 8.98 -15.01 12.16
CA LYS A 17 9.20 -15.64 13.46
C LYS A 17 9.77 -14.61 14.43
N ASP A 18 9.04 -14.36 15.50
CA ASP A 18 9.45 -13.60 16.68
C ASP A 18 10.06 -12.22 16.34
N ILE A 19 9.43 -11.52 15.40
CA ILE A 19 9.90 -10.20 14.97
C ILE A 19 9.53 -9.15 16.03
N THR A 20 10.54 -8.57 16.66
CA THR A 20 10.42 -7.43 17.58
C THR A 20 11.22 -6.26 17.05
N VAL A 21 10.53 -5.13 16.83
CA VAL A 21 11.14 -3.88 16.38
C VAL A 21 10.29 -2.71 16.86
N ASN A 22 10.95 -1.65 17.28
CA ASN A 22 10.32 -0.38 17.59
C ASN A 22 10.72 0.64 16.52
N ILE A 23 9.74 1.37 15.99
CA ILE A 23 9.92 2.37 14.93
C ILE A 23 9.29 3.65 15.45
N GLU A 24 10.08 4.72 15.52
CA GLU A 24 9.63 5.99 16.08
C GLU A 24 8.97 6.87 15.02
N HIS A 25 8.22 7.87 15.46
CA HIS A 25 7.59 8.83 14.56
C HIS A 25 8.65 9.58 13.73
N GLY A 26 8.49 9.57 12.40
CA GLY A 26 9.38 10.24 11.46
C GLY A 26 10.56 9.38 10.96
N ASP A 27 10.72 8.17 11.48
CA ASP A 27 11.78 7.27 11.03
C ASP A 27 11.60 6.83 9.57
N LYS A 28 12.73 6.72 8.87
CA LYS A 28 12.81 6.14 7.52
C LYS A 28 13.56 4.83 7.60
N ILE A 29 12.83 3.72 7.56
CA ILE A 29 13.38 2.38 7.77
C ILE A 29 13.53 1.64 6.43
N GLY A 30 14.72 1.12 6.16
CA GLY A 30 14.97 0.18 5.06
C GLY A 30 14.97 -1.26 5.54
N ILE A 31 14.28 -2.16 4.83
CA ILE A 31 14.24 -3.60 5.13
C ILE A 31 14.98 -4.37 4.03
N ILE A 32 16.11 -4.97 4.37
CA ILE A 32 16.98 -5.69 3.43
C ILE A 32 17.01 -7.20 3.72
N GLY A 33 17.26 -8.00 2.69
CA GLY A 33 17.39 -9.45 2.81
C GLY A 33 17.19 -10.17 1.49
N ARG A 34 17.64 -11.43 1.40
CA ARG A 34 17.50 -12.28 0.20
C ARG A 34 16.05 -12.44 -0.25
N THR A 35 15.81 -12.75 -1.51
CA THR A 35 14.47 -13.13 -1.99
C THR A 35 13.90 -14.28 -1.14
N GLY A 36 12.62 -14.21 -0.79
CA GLY A 36 11.97 -15.19 0.09
C GLY A 36 12.18 -14.97 1.60
N SER A 37 12.93 -13.95 2.02
CA SER A 37 13.19 -13.68 3.45
C SER A 37 12.01 -13.12 4.26
N GLY A 38 10.79 -13.10 3.70
CA GLY A 38 9.60 -12.59 4.40
C GLY A 38 9.38 -11.07 4.37
N LYS A 39 10.16 -10.29 3.60
CA LYS A 39 9.98 -8.81 3.49
C LYS A 39 8.57 -8.43 3.07
N SER A 40 8.09 -8.99 1.96
CA SER A 40 6.72 -8.75 1.49
C SER A 40 5.69 -9.27 2.48
N SER A 41 5.96 -10.40 3.15
CA SER A 41 5.09 -10.95 4.19
C SER A 41 4.94 -10.00 5.38
N LEU A 42 5.98 -9.26 5.75
CA LEU A 42 5.90 -8.23 6.79
C LEU A 42 4.99 -7.08 6.36
N CYS A 43 5.10 -6.60 5.12
CA CYS A 43 4.16 -5.61 4.58
C CYS A 43 2.71 -6.13 4.60
N LEU A 44 2.48 -7.38 4.20
CA LEU A 44 1.14 -8.00 4.22
C LEU A 44 0.57 -8.13 5.66
N ALA A 45 1.43 -8.31 6.67
CA ALA A 45 1.01 -8.37 8.07
C ALA A 45 0.51 -7.00 8.58
N PHE A 46 1.16 -5.89 8.20
CA PHE A 46 0.69 -4.54 8.53
C PHE A 46 -0.71 -4.24 7.98
N PHE A 47 -1.00 -4.72 6.76
CA PHE A 47 -2.32 -4.57 6.13
C PHE A 47 -3.35 -5.62 6.56
N ARG A 48 -2.95 -6.52 7.48
CA ARG A 48 -3.76 -7.67 7.92
C ARG A 48 -4.33 -8.45 6.73
N ILE A 49 -3.52 -8.65 5.69
CA ILE A 49 -3.79 -9.59 4.60
C ILE A 49 -3.42 -11.01 5.06
N ILE A 50 -2.36 -11.11 5.86
CA ILE A 50 -2.07 -12.27 6.71
C ILE A 50 -2.17 -11.83 8.16
N GLU A 51 -2.88 -12.59 8.99
CA GLU A 51 -3.05 -12.25 10.40
C GLU A 51 -1.86 -12.73 11.26
N PRO A 52 -1.49 -11.98 12.32
CA PRO A 52 -0.56 -12.47 13.32
C PRO A 52 -1.02 -13.80 13.92
N THR A 53 -0.14 -14.81 13.91
CA THR A 53 -0.36 -16.06 14.64
C THR A 53 -0.03 -15.87 16.12
N THR A 54 1.05 -15.16 16.41
CA THR A 54 1.44 -14.72 17.75
C THR A 54 2.02 -13.30 17.69
N GLY A 55 2.14 -12.66 18.86
CA GLY A 55 2.65 -11.30 18.95
C GLY A 55 1.64 -10.25 18.49
N THR A 56 2.10 -9.01 18.35
CA THR A 56 1.27 -7.84 18.04
C THR A 56 1.99 -6.82 17.17
N ILE A 57 1.21 -6.15 16.34
CA ILE A 57 1.60 -4.90 15.69
C ILE A 57 0.80 -3.80 16.39
N ILE A 58 1.51 -2.81 16.93
CA ILE A 58 0.94 -1.70 17.68
C ILE A 58 1.30 -0.43 16.93
N ILE A 59 0.29 0.40 16.62
CA ILE A 59 0.43 1.70 15.98
C ILE A 59 -0.26 2.71 16.89
N ASP A 60 0.44 3.79 17.26
CA ASP A 60 -0.06 4.82 18.18
C ASP A 60 -0.66 4.25 19.48
N ASN A 61 0.03 3.27 20.07
CA ASN A 61 -0.38 2.52 21.28
C ASN A 61 -1.66 1.67 21.13
N VAL A 62 -2.18 1.48 19.92
CA VAL A 62 -3.34 0.63 19.63
C VAL A 62 -2.91 -0.63 18.88
N ASP A 63 -3.32 -1.80 19.35
CA ASP A 63 -3.16 -3.06 18.60
C ASP A 63 -4.04 -3.02 17.34
N ILE A 64 -3.45 -3.22 16.17
CA ILE A 64 -4.19 -3.15 14.89
C ILE A 64 -5.33 -4.18 14.77
N ARG A 65 -5.33 -5.22 15.59
CA ARG A 65 -6.39 -6.25 15.62
C ARG A 65 -7.70 -5.74 16.23
N SER A 66 -7.65 -4.71 17.08
CA SER A 66 -8.86 -4.10 17.65
C SER A 66 -9.54 -3.11 16.70
N ILE A 67 -8.90 -2.78 15.57
CA ILE A 67 -9.41 -1.83 14.57
C ILE A 67 -10.07 -2.60 13.42
N GLY A 68 -11.16 -2.07 12.87
CA GLY A 68 -11.78 -2.59 11.65
C GLY A 68 -10.84 -2.51 10.45
N LEU A 69 -10.88 -3.51 9.56
CA LEU A 69 -9.95 -3.58 8.42
C LEU A 69 -10.04 -2.36 7.49
N HIS A 70 -11.25 -1.84 7.27
CA HIS A 70 -11.45 -0.64 6.45
C HIS A 70 -10.76 0.58 7.06
N ASP A 71 -10.99 0.82 8.36
CA ASP A 71 -10.41 1.96 9.08
C ASP A 71 -8.89 1.88 9.13
N LEU A 72 -8.34 0.71 9.46
CA LEU A 72 -6.90 0.48 9.47
C LEU A 72 -6.26 0.76 8.09
N ARG A 73 -6.83 0.19 7.03
CA ARG A 73 -6.29 0.30 5.67
C ARG A 73 -6.46 1.69 5.08
N SER A 74 -7.46 2.46 5.52
CA SER A 74 -7.63 3.86 5.10
C SER A 74 -6.54 4.80 5.64
N LYS A 75 -5.80 4.37 6.69
CA LYS A 75 -4.76 5.17 7.36
C LYS A 75 -3.34 4.73 7.02
N ILE A 76 -3.16 3.70 6.20
CA ILE A 76 -1.85 3.17 5.79
C ILE A 76 -1.83 3.03 4.27
N THR A 77 -0.82 3.59 3.62
CA THR A 77 -0.64 3.51 2.16
C THR A 77 0.42 2.50 1.80
N ILE A 78 0.20 1.71 0.73
CA ILE A 78 1.17 0.80 0.14
C ILE A 78 1.30 1.08 -1.35
N ILE A 79 2.53 0.97 -1.85
CA ILE A 79 2.81 0.91 -3.28
C ILE A 79 3.09 -0.56 -3.61
N PRO A 80 2.25 -1.24 -4.41
CA PRO A 80 2.47 -2.64 -4.76
C PRO A 80 3.73 -2.80 -5.61
N GLN A 81 4.28 -4.01 -5.65
CA GLN A 81 5.45 -4.31 -6.50
C GLN A 81 5.11 -4.16 -8.00
N ASP A 82 3.93 -4.63 -8.39
CA ASP A 82 3.39 -4.47 -9.73
C ASP A 82 2.31 -3.38 -9.71
N ALA A 83 2.47 -2.34 -10.54
CA ALA A 83 1.47 -1.30 -10.70
C ALA A 83 0.27 -1.86 -11.48
N ILE A 84 -0.90 -1.84 -10.86
CA ILE A 84 -2.16 -2.25 -11.51
C ILE A 84 -2.90 -0.98 -11.93
N ILE A 85 -3.22 -0.91 -13.22
CA ILE A 85 -4.04 0.17 -13.80
C ILE A 85 -5.36 -0.45 -14.25
N PHE A 86 -6.46 0.12 -13.79
CA PHE A 86 -7.81 -0.30 -14.15
C PHE A 86 -8.27 0.41 -15.42
N ALA A 87 -9.07 -0.28 -16.23
CA ALA A 87 -9.75 0.35 -17.35
C ALA A 87 -10.68 1.46 -16.84
N GLY A 88 -10.56 2.66 -17.42
CA GLY A 88 -11.27 3.85 -16.95
C GLY A 88 -10.47 5.12 -17.20
N THR A 89 -10.88 6.25 -16.62
CA THR A 89 -10.13 7.50 -16.78
C THR A 89 -8.87 7.51 -15.93
N ILE A 90 -7.90 8.36 -16.28
CA ILE A 90 -6.78 8.69 -15.39
C ILE A 90 -7.32 9.20 -14.05
N ARG A 91 -8.35 10.05 -14.09
CA ARG A 91 -9.02 10.56 -12.88
C ARG A 91 -9.50 9.44 -11.97
N PHE A 92 -10.19 8.44 -12.52
CA PHE A 92 -10.69 7.28 -11.77
C PHE A 92 -9.56 6.47 -11.13
N ASN A 93 -8.45 6.27 -11.84
CA ASN A 93 -7.30 5.53 -11.30
C ASN A 93 -6.56 6.29 -10.19
N VAL A 94 -6.61 7.62 -10.18
CA VAL A 94 -6.00 8.45 -9.12
C VAL A 94 -6.93 8.63 -7.91
N ASP A 95 -8.22 8.87 -8.17
CA ASP A 95 -9.24 9.13 -7.16
C ASP A 95 -10.55 8.40 -7.54
N PRO A 96 -10.67 7.10 -7.23
CA PRO A 96 -11.83 6.30 -7.61
C PRO A 96 -13.11 6.67 -6.84
N PHE A 97 -12.99 7.39 -5.73
CA PHE A 97 -14.11 7.79 -4.89
C PHE A 97 -14.59 9.22 -5.14
N GLY A 98 -13.85 10.01 -5.93
CA GLY A 98 -14.20 11.39 -6.22
C GLY A 98 -14.04 12.33 -5.02
N ASN A 99 -13.14 12.00 -4.09
CA ASN A 99 -12.96 12.76 -2.85
C ASN A 99 -12.18 14.06 -3.06
N TYR A 100 -11.46 14.20 -4.17
CA TYR A 100 -10.56 15.32 -4.43
C TYR A 100 -10.95 16.10 -5.68
N SER A 101 -10.68 17.40 -5.67
CA SER A 101 -10.85 18.27 -6.83
C SER A 101 -9.77 18.01 -7.90
N ASP A 102 -10.06 18.38 -9.14
CA ASP A 102 -9.09 18.26 -10.23
C ASP A 102 -7.81 19.09 -9.96
N ALA A 103 -7.93 20.22 -9.26
CA ALA A 103 -6.78 21.05 -8.88
C ALA A 103 -5.84 20.32 -7.91
N GLU A 104 -6.39 19.60 -6.92
CA GLU A 104 -5.62 18.77 -5.99
C GLU A 104 -4.96 17.59 -6.71
N ILE A 105 -5.70 16.93 -7.61
CA ILE A 105 -5.17 15.85 -8.45
C ILE A 105 -4.01 16.35 -9.31
N TRP A 106 -4.15 17.50 -9.99
CA TRP A 106 -3.07 18.07 -10.79
C TRP A 106 -1.84 18.47 -9.96
N THR A 107 -2.05 18.89 -8.72
CA THR A 107 -0.97 19.19 -7.77
C THR A 107 -0.23 17.91 -7.41
N ALA A 108 -0.94 16.83 -7.08
CA ALA A 108 -0.34 15.53 -6.81
C ALA A 108 0.43 14.99 -8.03
N LEU A 109 -0.14 15.09 -9.24
CA LEU A 109 0.51 14.68 -10.49
C LEU A 109 1.76 15.51 -10.83
N GLN A 110 1.81 16.79 -10.43
CA GLN A 110 3.03 17.61 -10.56
C GLN A 110 4.15 17.10 -9.67
N LEU A 111 3.84 16.73 -8.41
CA LEU A 111 4.83 16.25 -7.44
C LEU A 111 5.49 14.93 -7.86
N VAL A 112 4.80 14.13 -8.68
CA VAL A 112 5.32 12.87 -9.23
C VAL A 112 5.74 13.00 -10.71
N HIS A 113 5.92 14.22 -11.22
CA HIS A 113 6.37 14.51 -12.58
C HIS A 113 5.48 13.93 -13.71
N MET A 114 4.20 13.67 -13.43
CA MET A 114 3.23 13.13 -14.38
C MET A 114 2.39 14.19 -15.09
N LYS A 115 2.34 15.43 -14.57
CA LYS A 115 1.48 16.49 -15.11
C LYS A 115 1.71 16.76 -16.60
N GLU A 116 2.96 16.96 -17.00
CA GLU A 116 3.30 17.30 -18.38
C GLU A 116 2.94 16.17 -19.35
N ARG A 117 3.25 14.92 -19.00
CA ARG A 117 2.90 13.74 -19.79
C ARG A 117 1.38 13.63 -19.99
N ILE A 118 0.60 13.84 -18.93
CA ILE A 118 -0.87 13.75 -19.01
C ILE A 118 -1.46 14.92 -19.79
N ASN A 119 -0.88 16.12 -19.72
CA ASN A 119 -1.31 17.25 -20.54
C ASN A 119 -1.10 17.03 -22.05
N LEU A 120 -0.13 16.21 -22.44
CA LEU A 120 0.08 15.82 -23.84
C LEU A 120 -0.93 14.77 -24.31
N MET A 121 -1.60 14.06 -23.40
CA MET A 121 -2.63 13.08 -23.73
C MET A 121 -3.94 13.80 -24.10
N LYS A 122 -4.64 13.27 -25.10
CA LYS A 122 -5.96 13.77 -25.48
C LYS A 122 -6.91 13.65 -24.28
N ASN A 123 -7.58 14.74 -23.93
CA ASN A 123 -8.54 14.82 -22.82
C ASN A 123 -7.95 14.77 -21.39
N GLY A 124 -6.62 14.86 -21.20
CA GLY A 124 -6.00 15.02 -19.88
C GLY A 124 -6.45 13.97 -18.85
N LEU A 125 -6.98 14.41 -17.71
CA LEU A 125 -7.51 13.51 -16.66
C LEU A 125 -8.65 12.59 -17.13
N SER A 126 -9.37 12.99 -18.19
CA SER A 126 -10.44 12.19 -18.79
C SER A 126 -9.95 11.25 -19.89
N TYR A 127 -8.63 11.14 -20.11
CA TYR A 127 -8.07 10.12 -21.00
C TYR A 127 -8.43 8.72 -20.51
N LEU A 128 -8.93 7.89 -21.43
CA LEU A 128 -9.34 6.53 -21.13
C LEU A 128 -8.14 5.58 -21.21
N LEU A 129 -7.80 4.98 -20.09
CA LEU A 129 -6.81 3.93 -19.96
C LEU A 129 -7.44 2.58 -20.31
N ALA A 130 -6.72 1.80 -21.10
CA ALA A 130 -6.97 0.39 -21.30
C ALA A 130 -6.52 -0.41 -20.07
N GLU A 131 -7.05 -1.62 -19.91
CA GLU A 131 -6.68 -2.51 -18.82
C GLU A 131 -5.17 -2.75 -18.78
N GLY A 132 -4.57 -2.68 -17.58
CA GLY A 132 -3.12 -2.81 -17.41
C GLY A 132 -2.30 -1.63 -17.93
N GLY A 133 -2.95 -0.53 -18.36
CA GLY A 133 -2.25 0.69 -18.79
C GLY A 133 -1.51 0.55 -20.12
N GLN A 134 -1.94 -0.35 -21.00
CA GLN A 134 -1.27 -0.64 -22.28
C GLN A 134 -1.14 0.58 -23.22
N ASN A 135 -1.99 1.59 -23.03
CA ASN A 135 -2.03 2.81 -23.83
C ASN A 135 -1.54 4.04 -23.04
N MET A 136 -0.76 3.84 -21.97
CA MET A 136 -0.20 4.90 -21.13
C MET A 136 1.22 5.31 -21.56
#